data_AF-A0A9E2YCW7-F1
#
_entry.id   AF-A0A9E2YCW7-F1
#
_cell.length_a   1.000
_cell.length_b   1.000
_cell.length_c   1.000
_cell.angle_alpha   90.00
_cell.angle_beta   90.00
_cell.angle_gamma   90.00
#
_symmetry.space_group_name_H-M   'P 1'
#
loop_
_entity.id
_entity.type
_entity.pdbx_description
1 polymer ?
#
loop_
_entity_poly.entity_id
_entity_poly.type
_entity_poly.pdbx_seq_one_letter_code
_entity_poly.pdbx_strand_id
1 'polypeptide(L)'
;GNGTATVVFSHDRNAGVLVMNNVAPPSAGTVYQMWLLGANGPTSAGTMSTAAVAPSTTATLANLGSSTALAFTIEPGTGSPQPTGTILAELPLS
;
A
#
# COMPACT_ATOMS: atom_id res chain seq x y z
N GLY A 1 4.29 9.58 -15.13
CA GLY A 1 3.27 8.65 -15.64
C GLY A 1 1.97 8.89 -14.89
N ASN A 2 0.83 8.78 -15.55
CA ASN A 2 -0.52 8.95 -14.99
C ASN A 2 -0.95 7.70 -14.17
N GLY A 3 -0.09 7.24 -13.25
CA GLY A 3 -0.44 6.14 -12.36
C GLY A 3 -1.49 6.61 -11.36
N THR A 4 -2.55 5.84 -11.18
CA THR A 4 -3.62 6.15 -10.20
C THR A 4 -3.72 5.02 -9.20
N ALA A 5 -3.84 5.37 -7.92
CA ALA A 5 -4.10 4.45 -6.84
C ALA A 5 -5.43 4.86 -6.19
N THR A 6 -6.40 3.95 -6.21
CA THR A 6 -7.72 4.14 -5.63
C THR A 6 -7.90 3.11 -4.53
N VAL A 7 -8.15 3.57 -3.31
CA VAL A 7 -8.54 2.68 -2.21
C VAL A 7 -10.05 2.76 -2.01
N VAL A 8 -10.69 1.60 -1.93
CA VAL A 8 -12.09 1.47 -1.54
C VAL A 8 -12.09 0.71 -0.23
N PHE A 9 -12.51 1.35 0.86
CA PHE A 9 -12.50 0.74 2.19
C PHE A 9 -13.90 0.74 2.80
N SER A 10 -14.09 -0.16 3.76
CA SER A 10 -15.30 -0.24 4.57
C SER A 10 -14.89 -0.54 6.01
N HIS A 11 -15.06 0.44 6.88
CA HIS A 11 -14.83 0.28 8.32
C HIS A 11 -15.77 -0.76 8.94
N ASP A 12 -17.04 -0.77 8.52
CA ASP A 12 -18.02 -1.78 8.98
C ASP A 12 -17.56 -3.22 8.70
N ARG A 13 -16.86 -3.42 7.58
CA ARG A 13 -16.30 -4.74 7.19
C ARG A 13 -14.85 -4.92 7.58
N ASN A 14 -14.23 -3.90 8.18
CA ASN A 14 -12.82 -3.91 8.56
C ASN A 14 -11.87 -4.31 7.40
N ALA A 15 -12.21 -3.89 6.18
CA ALA A 15 -11.54 -4.35 4.97
C ALA A 15 -11.49 -3.24 3.90
N GLY A 16 -10.47 -3.31 3.05
CA GLY A 16 -10.32 -2.44 1.90
C GLY A 16 -9.78 -3.16 0.68
N VAL A 17 -10.01 -2.57 -0.48
CA VAL A 17 -9.49 -3.01 -1.76
C VAL A 17 -8.73 -1.83 -2.34
N LEU A 18 -7.45 -2.03 -2.57
CA LEU A 18 -6.62 -1.11 -3.30
C LEU A 18 -6.61 -1.52 -4.77
N VAL A 19 -6.91 -0.57 -5.65
CA VAL A 19 -6.82 -0.69 -7.09
C VAL A 19 -5.74 0.27 -7.59
N MET A 20 -4.72 -0.25 -8.25
CA MET A 20 -3.66 0.53 -8.86
C MET A 20 -3.70 0.35 -10.36
N ASN A 21 -3.77 1.46 -11.11
CA ASN A 21 -3.79 1.46 -12.56
C ASN A 21 -2.63 2.27 -13.10
N ASN A 22 -1.90 1.71 -14.07
CA ASN A 22 -0.76 2.38 -14.72
C ASN A 22 0.33 2.91 -13.75
N VAL A 23 0.45 2.31 -12.55
CA VAL A 23 1.52 2.64 -11.61
C VAL A 23 2.85 2.13 -12.18
N ALA A 24 3.86 2.99 -12.18
CA ALA A 24 5.18 2.59 -12.64
C ALA A 24 5.75 1.50 -11.70
N PRO A 25 6.29 0.39 -12.22
CA PRO A 25 6.88 -0.64 -11.39
C PRO A 25 8.04 -0.08 -10.56
N PRO A 26 8.27 -0.59 -9.34
CA PRO A 26 9.39 -0.14 -8.52
C PRO A 26 10.72 -0.55 -9.16
N SER A 27 11.82 0.06 -8.72
CA SER A 27 13.16 -0.27 -9.22
C SER A 27 13.50 -1.76 -9.01
N ALA A 28 14.40 -2.31 -9.82
CA ALA A 28 14.84 -3.69 -9.63
C ALA A 28 15.45 -3.89 -8.23
N GLY A 29 15.02 -4.95 -7.53
CA GLY A 29 15.43 -5.24 -6.16
C GLY A 29 14.64 -4.50 -5.08
N THR A 30 13.59 -3.75 -5.44
CA THR A 30 12.66 -3.13 -4.49
C THR A 30 11.22 -3.57 -4.73
N VAL A 31 10.39 -3.35 -3.72
CA VAL A 31 8.94 -3.61 -3.73
C VAL A 31 8.20 -2.36 -3.27
N TYR A 32 6.94 -2.23 -3.70
CA TYR A 32 6.03 -1.33 -3.02
C TYR A 32 5.52 -1.99 -1.76
N GLN A 33 5.63 -1.31 -0.62
CA GLN A 33 5.06 -1.78 0.63
C GLN A 33 3.95 -0.83 1.07
N MET A 34 2.85 -1.45 1.50
CA MET A 34 1.69 -0.76 2.03
C MET A 34 1.76 -0.75 3.54
N TRP A 35 1.37 0.38 4.13
CA TRP A 35 1.40 0.61 5.56
C TRP A 35 0.06 1.14 6.04
N LEU A 36 -0.56 0.42 6.96
CA LEU A 36 -1.71 0.89 7.70
C LEU A 36 -1.22 1.80 8.84
N LEU A 37 -1.50 3.10 8.73
CA LEU A 37 -1.15 4.09 9.74
C LEU A 37 -2.27 4.16 10.79
N GLY A 38 -1.92 4.00 12.06
CA GLY A 38 -2.83 4.18 13.19
C GLY A 38 -2.09 4.67 14.42
N ALA A 39 -2.77 4.70 15.58
CA ALA A 39 -2.21 5.21 16.83
C ALA A 39 -0.92 4.50 17.29
N ASN A 40 -0.75 3.22 16.92
CA ASN A 40 0.44 2.43 17.25
C ASN A 40 1.59 2.58 16.23
N GLY A 41 1.41 3.42 15.20
CA GLY A 41 2.34 3.61 14.10
C GLY A 41 2.03 2.78 12.85
N PRO A 42 2.92 2.80 11.85
CA PRO A 42 2.76 2.09 10.58
C PRO A 42 2.86 0.57 10.77
N THR A 43 1.84 -0.16 10.33
CA THR A 43 1.84 -1.63 10.29
C THR A 43 1.83 -2.12 8.84
N SER A 44 2.66 -3.11 8.51
CA SER A 44 2.71 -3.64 7.14
C SER A 44 1.37 -4.26 6.74
N ALA A 45 0.81 -3.78 5.64
CA ALA A 45 -0.46 -4.22 5.07
C ALA A 45 -0.28 -5.17 3.87
N GLY A 46 0.97 -5.48 3.53
CA GLY A 46 1.35 -6.29 2.38
C GLY A 46 2.39 -5.61 1.49
N THR A 47 3.03 -6.41 0.66
CA THR A 47 4.04 -5.96 -0.32
C THR A 47 3.62 -6.35 -1.73
N MET A 48 4.03 -5.53 -2.70
CA MET A 48 3.74 -5.71 -4.10
C MET A 48 5.03 -5.55 -4.90
N SER A 49 5.47 -6.64 -5.51
CA SER A 49 6.68 -6.67 -6.33
C SER A 49 6.41 -6.21 -7.76
N THR A 50 7.48 -5.87 -8.48
CA THR A 50 7.45 -5.51 -9.91
C THR A 50 6.68 -6.51 -10.78
N ALA A 51 6.78 -7.81 -10.47
CA ALA A 51 6.10 -8.89 -11.21
C ALA A 51 4.59 -8.91 -10.99
N ALA A 52 4.10 -8.31 -9.90
CA ALA A 52 2.68 -8.19 -9.59
C ALA A 52 2.06 -6.90 -10.15
N VAL A 53 2.88 -5.94 -10.61
CA VAL A 53 2.41 -4.69 -11.22
C VAL A 53 1.98 -4.96 -12.66
N ALA A 54 0.77 -5.48 -12.82
CA ALA A 54 0.05 -5.52 -14.08
C ALA A 54 -0.58 -4.14 -14.36
N PRO A 55 -1.03 -3.82 -15.61
CA PRO A 55 -1.66 -2.54 -15.91
C PRO A 55 -2.83 -2.17 -14.97
N SER A 56 -3.47 -3.17 -14.36
CA SER A 56 -4.33 -3.02 -13.19
C SER A 56 -3.94 -4.05 -12.13
N THR A 57 -3.65 -3.61 -10.90
CA THR A 57 -3.35 -4.49 -9.76
C THR A 57 -4.36 -4.25 -8.65
N THR A 58 -4.91 -5.33 -8.11
CA THR A 58 -5.84 -5.29 -6.98
C THR A 58 -5.24 -5.98 -5.77
N ALA A 59 -5.23 -5.31 -4.63
CA ALA A 59 -4.78 -5.86 -3.36
C ALA A 59 -5.88 -5.70 -2.30
N THR A 60 -6.18 -6.79 -1.60
CA THR A 60 -7.12 -6.77 -0.48
C THR A 60 -6.38 -6.43 0.81
N LEU A 61 -6.79 -5.36 1.46
CA LEU A 61 -6.37 -4.95 2.79
C LEU A 61 -7.35 -5.54 3.79
N ALA A 62 -6.88 -6.43 4.65
CA ALA A 62 -7.65 -6.93 5.78
C ALA A 62 -7.18 -6.23 7.06
N ASN A 63 -8.05 -6.21 8.07
CA ASN A 63 -7.72 -5.69 9.41
C ASN A 63 -7.34 -4.21 9.41
N LEU A 64 -8.14 -3.37 8.76
CA LEU A 64 -7.96 -1.91 8.81
C LEU A 64 -8.00 -1.36 10.24
N GLY A 65 -8.68 -2.04 11.16
CA GLY A 65 -8.74 -1.75 12.58
C GLY A 65 -9.07 -0.28 12.85
N SER A 66 -8.21 0.36 13.66
CA SER A 66 -8.27 1.79 13.96
C SER A 66 -7.31 2.61 13.09
N SER A 67 -6.94 2.10 11.91
CA SER A 67 -6.05 2.82 11.00
C SER A 67 -6.78 3.97 10.33
N THR A 68 -6.10 5.11 10.27
CA THR A 68 -6.63 6.38 9.77
C THR A 68 -6.18 6.67 8.34
N ALA A 69 -5.10 6.03 7.90
CA ALA A 69 -4.55 6.21 6.57
C ALA A 69 -3.81 4.96 6.08
N LEU A 70 -3.68 4.85 4.75
CA LEU A 70 -2.86 3.87 4.07
C LEU A 70 -1.71 4.61 3.38
N ALA A 71 -0.48 4.30 3.74
CA ALA A 71 0.72 4.87 3.14
C ALA A 71 1.46 3.87 2.26
N PHE A 72 2.21 4.38 1.28
CA PHE A 72 3.00 3.59 0.35
C PHE A 72 4.45 4.01 0.41
N THR A 73 5.37 3.05 0.46
CA THR A 73 6.81 3.29 0.34
C THR A 73 7.44 2.32 -0.65
N ILE A 74 8.65 2.64 -1.10
CA ILE A 74 9.52 1.70 -1.80
C ILE A 74 10.45 1.10 -0.75
N GLU A 75 10.41 -0.22 -0.62
CA GLU A 75 11.22 -0.97 0.35
C GLU A 75 12.16 -1.94 -0.38
N PRO A 76 13.37 -2.18 0.16
CA PRO A 76 14.32 -3.11 -0.44
C PRO A 76 13.89 -4.58 -0.29
N GLY A 77 14.37 -5.43 -1.20
CA GLY A 77 14.21 -6.88 -1.09
C GLY A 77 12.75 -7.31 -1.20
N THR A 78 12.22 -7.93 -0.15
CA THR A 78 10.82 -8.41 -0.07
C THR A 78 9.92 -7.50 0.77
N GLY A 79 10.47 -6.38 1.25
CA GLY A 79 9.83 -5.47 2.20
C GLY A 79 10.67 -5.27 3.47
N SER A 80 10.19 -4.38 4.32
CA SER A 80 10.82 -3.99 5.58
C SER A 80 9.89 -4.21 6.78
N PRO A 81 10.44 -4.38 8.00
CA PRO A 81 9.63 -4.43 9.22
C PRO A 81 8.97 -3.09 9.57
N GLN A 82 9.58 -1.99 9.14
CA GLN A 82 9.09 -0.62 9.29
C GLN A 82 9.40 0.17 8.01
N PRO A 83 8.71 1.30 7.73
CA PRO A 83 8.99 2.11 6.56
C PRO A 83 10.45 2.58 6.58
N THR A 84 11.22 2.28 5.53
CA THR A 84 12.60 2.78 5.36
C THR A 84 12.69 3.82 4.25
N GLY A 85 11.77 3.76 3.29
CA GLY A 85 11.67 4.72 2.19
C GLY A 85 10.79 5.94 2.52
N THR A 86 10.84 6.93 1.63
CA THR A 86 9.90 8.06 1.65
C THR A 86 8.48 7.59 1.34
N ILE A 87 7.50 8.19 2.00
CA ILE A 87 6.08 8.00 1.67
C ILE A 87 5.82 8.60 0.29
N LEU A 88 5.42 7.76 -0.65
CA LEU A 88 5.07 8.14 -2.02
C LEU A 88 3.65 8.68 -2.13
N ALA A 89 2.75 8.07 -1.37
CA ALA A 89 1.34 8.43 -1.33
C ALA A 89 0.79 8.05 0.04
N GLU A 90 -0.16 8.86 0.51
CA GLU A 90 -0.95 8.60 1.70
C GLU A 90 -2.42 8.77 1.31
N LEU A 91 -3.21 7.75 1.57
CA LEU A 91 -4.64 7.71 1.28
C LEU A 91 -5.38 7.70 2.61
N PRO A 92 -6.17 8.73 2.93
CA PRO A 92 -6.98 8.74 4.15
C PRO A 92 -8.03 7.63 4.11
N LEU A 93 -8.26 7.01 5.26
CA LEU A 93 -9.31 6.00 5.49
C LEU A 93 -10.46 6.61 6.31
N SER A 94 -10.74 7.91 6.13
CA SER A 94 -11.75 8.68 6.89
C SER A 94 -12.92 9.11 6.02
#